data_AF-A0A839S8G3-F1
#
_entry.id   AF-A0A839S8G3-F1
#
_cell.length_a   1.000
_cell.length_b   1.000
_cell.length_c   1.000
_cell.angle_alpha   90.00
_cell.angle_beta   90.00
_cell.angle_gamma   90.00
#
_symmetry.space_group_name_H-M   'P 1'
#
loop_
_entity.id
_entity.type
_entity.pdbx_description
1 polymer ?
#
loop_
_entity_poly.entity_id
_entity_poly.type
_entity_poly.pdbx_seq_one_letter_code
_entity_poly.pdbx_strand_id
1 'polypeptide(L)'
;MKKFDIIFLSIAIAFIVLWIYLDDVVELRSLNWLIVKYSCIFLLTITPIVYRIIVEKYSIIGILIGVLYFGVMLLNGWQMAKRDIDKYKNSICQDKFGMTFNARRLTRGIPVIPAGWHNTSSYGFFEADWKPKNKVTGHGEKLIFFTNDYGVEFERDDYTINPKQGVPTAISILTKFAKGKGKDTISFLYSLGDSTHAITRQQADSIFSAGKIAKDY
;
A
#
# COMPACT_ATOMS: atom_id res chain seq x y z
N MET A 1 -38.32 18.16 15.31
CA MET A 1 -36.85 18.13 15.47
C MET A 1 -36.38 19.53 15.84
N LYS A 2 -35.53 19.68 16.87
CA LYS A 2 -35.05 21.01 17.27
C LYS A 2 -34.04 21.50 16.23
N LYS A 3 -33.94 22.81 15.99
CA LYS A 3 -33.00 23.42 15.00
C LYS A 3 -31.57 22.86 15.09
N PHE A 4 -31.10 22.53 16.29
CA PHE A 4 -29.82 21.87 16.54
C PHE A 4 -29.66 20.54 15.79
N ASP A 5 -30.65 19.65 15.84
CA ASP A 5 -30.57 18.32 15.23
C ASP A 5 -30.38 18.41 13.71
N ILE A 6 -31.05 19.39 13.08
CA ILE A 6 -30.95 19.65 11.63
C ILE A 6 -29.56 20.17 11.29
N ILE A 7 -29.08 21.19 11.99
CA ILE A 7 -27.75 21.79 11.75
C ILE A 7 -26.64 20.75 11.95
N PHE A 8 -26.71 20.00 13.06
CA PHE A 8 -25.74 18.95 13.36
C PHE A 8 -25.71 17.88 12.28
N LEU A 9 -26.88 17.40 11.84
CA LEU A 9 -26.97 16.39 10.79
C LEU A 9 -26.38 16.90 9.46
N SER A 10 -26.65 18.15 9.08
CA SER A 10 -26.08 18.76 7.88
C SER A 10 -24.55 18.81 7.92
N ILE A 11 -23.97 19.20 9.07
CA ILE A 11 -22.51 19.22 9.25
C ILE A 11 -21.93 17.80 9.20
N ALA A 12 -22.56 16.84 9.87
CA ALA A 12 -22.12 15.45 9.88
C ALA A 12 -22.11 14.85 8.46
N ILE A 13 -23.15 15.10 7.66
CA ILE A 13 -23.22 14.66 6.26
C ILE A 13 -22.10 15.31 5.44
N ALA A 14 -21.93 16.63 5.54
CA ALA A 14 -20.88 17.34 4.80
C ALA A 14 -19.48 16.79 5.15
N PHE A 15 -19.24 16.49 6.43
CA PHE A 15 -17.99 15.86 6.88
C PHE A 15 -17.79 14.46 6.27
N ILE A 16 -18.83 13.61 6.25
CA ILE A 16 -18.74 12.27 5.65
C ILE A 16 -18.40 12.36 4.16
N VAL A 17 -19.05 13.27 3.42
CA VAL A 17 -18.75 13.47 1.99
C VAL A 17 -17.31 13.95 1.78
N LEU A 18 -16.87 14.94 2.56
CA LEU A 18 -15.50 15.44 2.48
C LEU A 18 -14.48 14.34 2.82
N TRP A 19 -14.76 13.54 3.84
CA TRP A 19 -13.93 12.42 4.22
C TRP A 19 -13.83 11.41 3.07
N ILE A 20 -14.95 10.94 2.50
CA ILE A 20 -14.93 9.99 1.37
C ILE A 20 -14.12 10.56 0.21
N TYR A 21 -14.30 11.84 -0.12
CA TYR A 21 -13.53 12.48 -1.19
C TYR A 21 -12.02 12.50 -0.90
N LEU A 22 -11.62 12.90 0.31
CA LEU A 22 -10.21 12.97 0.68
C LEU A 22 -9.56 11.58 0.78
N ASP A 23 -10.31 10.57 1.22
CA ASP A 23 -9.81 9.21 1.34
C ASP A 23 -9.77 8.48 0.00
N ASP A 24 -10.82 8.56 -0.82
CA ASP A 24 -10.97 7.70 -2.01
C ASP A 24 -10.57 8.40 -3.31
N VAL A 25 -10.66 9.74 -3.38
CA VAL A 25 -10.32 10.50 -4.60
C VAL A 25 -8.94 11.12 -4.50
N VAL A 26 -8.63 11.78 -3.37
CA VAL A 26 -7.33 12.43 -3.15
C VAL A 26 -6.29 11.46 -2.59
N GLU A 27 -6.73 10.33 -2.05
CA GLU A 27 -5.87 9.33 -1.42
C GLU A 27 -4.95 9.93 -0.34
N LEU A 28 -5.49 10.83 0.47
CA LEU A 28 -4.70 11.46 1.53
C LEU A 28 -4.40 10.41 2.61
N ARG A 29 -3.10 10.13 2.85
CA ARG A 29 -2.64 9.09 3.80
C ARG A 29 -1.67 9.61 4.86
N SER A 30 -1.59 10.92 5.08
CA SER A 30 -0.67 11.46 6.09
C SER A 30 -1.14 11.20 7.52
N LEU A 31 -0.20 11.10 8.47
CA LEU A 31 -0.53 11.00 9.89
C LEU A 31 -1.38 12.18 10.37
N ASN A 32 -1.06 13.39 9.88
CA ASN A 32 -1.83 14.60 10.20
C ASN A 32 -3.29 14.48 9.76
N TRP A 33 -3.54 13.93 8.56
CA TRP A 33 -4.89 13.68 8.08
C TRP A 33 -5.64 12.69 8.96
N LEU A 34 -5.01 11.56 9.33
CA LEU A 34 -5.62 10.58 10.22
C LEU A 34 -5.99 11.21 11.57
N ILE A 35 -5.10 12.00 12.17
CA ILE A 35 -5.36 12.71 13.43
C ILE A 35 -6.58 13.61 13.27
N VAL A 36 -6.60 14.48 12.24
CA VAL A 36 -7.73 15.41 11.99
C VAL A 36 -9.04 14.64 11.80
N LYS A 37 -9.04 13.60 10.98
CA LYS A 37 -10.21 12.76 10.70
C LYS A 37 -10.79 12.17 11.98
N TYR A 38 -9.97 11.54 12.82
CA TYR A 38 -10.45 10.96 14.08
C TYR A 38 -10.85 12.00 15.12
N SER A 39 -10.15 13.15 15.19
CA SER A 39 -10.58 14.27 16.03
C SER A 39 -11.97 14.78 15.62
N CYS A 40 -12.24 14.92 14.32
CA CYS A 40 -13.56 15.32 13.82
C CYS A 40 -14.64 14.28 14.10
N ILE A 41 -14.36 12.99 13.90
CA ILE A 41 -15.29 11.90 14.26
C ILE A 41 -15.63 11.97 15.77
N PHE A 42 -14.62 12.09 16.62
CA PHE A 42 -14.80 12.21 18.07
C PHE A 42 -15.69 13.42 18.43
N LEU A 43 -15.42 14.58 17.83
CA LEU A 43 -16.22 15.79 18.04
C LEU A 43 -17.67 15.62 17.59
N LEU A 44 -17.90 15.01 16.43
CA LEU A 44 -19.25 14.70 15.95
C LEU A 44 -19.98 13.75 16.90
N THR A 45 -19.29 12.76 17.47
CA THR A 45 -19.92 11.83 18.41
C THR A 45 -20.26 12.48 19.76
N ILE A 46 -19.36 13.31 20.30
CA ILE A 46 -19.51 13.84 21.67
C ILE A 46 -20.41 15.08 21.75
N THR A 47 -20.43 15.91 20.70
CA THR A 47 -21.22 17.15 20.64
C THR A 47 -22.73 16.96 20.94
N PRO A 48 -23.45 16.00 20.34
CA PRO A 48 -24.87 15.81 20.63
C PRO A 48 -25.10 15.27 22.05
N ILE A 49 -24.15 14.53 22.63
CA ILE A 49 -24.22 14.04 24.01
C ILE A 49 -24.11 15.23 24.97
N VAL A 50 -23.05 16.03 24.83
CA VAL A 50 -22.81 17.22 25.67
C VAL A 50 -23.96 18.22 25.58
N TYR A 51 -24.48 18.48 24.37
CA TYR A 51 -25.63 19.37 24.20
C TYR A 51 -26.88 18.88 24.96
N ARG A 52 -27.17 17.57 24.90
CA ARG A 52 -28.31 17.00 25.62
C ARG A 52 -28.11 17.03 27.14
N ILE A 53 -26.86 16.89 27.59
CA ILE A 53 -26.51 17.04 29.01
C ILE A 53 -26.83 18.44 29.51
N ILE A 54 -26.39 19.47 28.77
CA ILE A 54 -26.55 20.87 29.13
C ILE A 54 -28.03 21.30 29.15
N VAL A 55 -28.84 20.77 28.23
CA VAL A 55 -30.26 21.18 28.09
C VAL A 55 -31.20 20.35 28.97
N GLU A 56 -30.66 19.54 29.90
CA GLU A 56 -31.40 18.70 30.87
C GLU A 56 -32.50 17.81 30.26
N LYS A 57 -32.37 17.47 28.97
CA LYS A 57 -33.37 16.64 28.27
C LYS A 57 -32.97 15.18 28.30
N TYR A 58 -33.30 14.51 29.40
CA TYR A 58 -33.07 13.08 29.55
C TYR A 58 -34.37 12.29 29.62
N SER A 59 -34.50 11.31 28.73
CA SER A 59 -35.28 10.12 29.01
C SER A 59 -34.32 8.94 29.16
N ILE A 60 -34.61 8.00 30.06
CA ILE A 60 -33.80 6.79 30.26
C ILE A 60 -33.61 6.04 28.93
N ILE A 61 -34.65 6.00 28.10
CA ILE A 61 -34.62 5.41 26.74
C ILE A 61 -33.60 6.15 25.85
N GLY A 62 -33.56 7.48 25.90
CA GLY A 62 -32.60 8.29 25.14
C GLY A 62 -31.15 8.08 25.56
N ILE A 63 -30.90 7.82 26.85
CA ILE A 63 -29.57 7.47 27.37
C ILE A 63 -29.14 6.10 26.85
N LEU A 64 -30.02 5.09 26.95
CA LEU A 64 -29.73 3.73 26.47
C LEU A 64 -29.45 3.68 24.96
N ILE A 65 -30.24 4.39 24.15
CA ILE A 65 -29.99 4.52 22.71
C ILE A 65 -28.65 5.24 22.43
N GLY A 66 -28.33 6.28 23.21
CA GLY A 66 -27.06 7.00 23.09
C GLY A 66 -25.85 6.13 23.41
N VAL A 67 -25.92 5.32 24.49
CA VAL A 67 -24.87 4.37 24.88
C VAL A 67 -24.70 3.27 23.82
N LEU A 68 -25.79 2.72 23.31
CA LEU A 68 -25.74 1.72 22.24
C LEU A 68 -25.11 2.29 20.96
N TYR A 69 -25.51 3.49 20.54
CA TYR A 69 -24.93 4.17 19.38
C TYR A 69 -23.44 4.47 19.57
N PHE A 70 -23.06 4.95 20.77
CA PHE A 70 -21.66 5.19 21.12
C PHE A 70 -20.84 3.89 21.11
N GLY A 71 -21.38 2.79 21.64
CA GLY A 71 -20.73 1.47 21.59
C GLY A 71 -20.52 0.95 20.17
N VAL A 72 -21.54 1.10 19.30
CA VAL A 72 -21.44 0.73 17.88
C VAL A 72 -20.43 1.62 17.14
N MET A 73 -20.40 2.93 17.44
CA MET A 73 -19.42 3.87 16.89
C MET A 73 -17.99 3.57 17.35
N LEU A 74 -17.78 3.20 18.61
CA LEU A 74 -16.46 2.83 19.13
C LEU A 74 -15.95 1.51 18.53
N LEU A 75 -16.80 0.48 18.45
CA LEU A 75 -16.42 -0.82 17.88
C LEU A 75 -16.10 -0.71 16.39
N ASN A 76 -16.95 -0.04 15.61
CA ASN A 76 -16.69 0.20 14.18
C ASN A 76 -15.53 1.19 13.98
N GLY A 77 -15.43 2.21 14.84
CA GLY A 77 -14.36 3.19 14.84
C GLY A 77 -12.99 2.56 15.05
N TRP A 78 -12.88 1.58 15.95
CA TRP A 78 -11.64 0.83 16.17
C TRP A 78 -11.21 0.03 14.94
N GLN A 79 -12.14 -0.68 14.30
CA GLN A 79 -11.83 -1.45 13.10
C GLN A 79 -11.39 -0.54 11.93
N MET A 80 -12.08 0.58 11.75
CA MET A 80 -11.70 1.59 10.74
C MET A 80 -10.34 2.21 11.07
N ALA A 81 -10.09 2.57 12.33
CA ALA A 81 -8.80 3.08 12.80
C ALA A 81 -7.65 2.12 12.54
N LYS A 82 -7.83 0.84 12.85
CA LYS A 82 -6.83 -0.19 12.56
C LYS A 82 -6.53 -0.25 11.07
N ARG A 83 -7.57 -0.33 10.22
CA ARG A 83 -7.41 -0.40 8.76
C ARG A 83 -6.67 0.83 8.20
N ASP A 84 -7.00 2.02 8.69
CA ASP A 84 -6.41 3.26 8.17
C ASP A 84 -4.96 3.45 8.66
N ILE A 85 -4.65 2.99 9.87
CA ILE A 85 -3.27 2.89 10.38
C ILE A 85 -2.45 1.91 9.55
N ASP A 86 -2.99 0.72 9.24
CA ASP A 86 -2.31 -0.28 8.43
C ASP A 86 -2.04 0.25 7.01
N LYS A 87 -3.01 0.95 6.40
CA LYS A 87 -2.81 1.66 5.13
C LYS A 87 -1.68 2.69 5.20
N TYR A 88 -1.64 3.52 6.24
CA TYR A 88 -0.57 4.50 6.42
C TYR A 88 0.80 3.86 6.60
N LYS A 89 0.90 2.80 7.43
CA LYS A 89 2.18 2.11 7.62
C LYS A 89 2.64 1.42 6.33
N ASN A 90 1.72 0.86 5.56
CA ASN A 90 2.03 0.30 4.24
C ASN A 90 2.54 1.37 3.27
N SER A 91 1.94 2.56 3.24
CA SER A 91 2.42 3.65 2.38
C SER A 91 3.86 4.05 2.74
N ILE A 92 4.18 4.14 4.04
CA ILE A 92 5.57 4.38 4.48
C ILE A 92 6.52 3.30 3.98
N CYS A 93 6.10 2.03 3.97
CA CYS A 93 6.96 0.94 3.49
C CYS A 93 7.16 0.99 1.98
N GLN A 94 6.10 1.25 1.24
CA GLN A 94 6.15 1.45 -0.20
C GLN A 94 7.07 2.63 -0.56
N ASP A 95 7.05 3.72 0.21
CA ASP A 95 7.95 4.86 0.01
C ASP A 95 9.40 4.53 0.39
N LYS A 96 9.59 3.89 1.56
CA LYS A 96 10.91 3.54 2.12
C LYS A 96 11.65 2.54 1.26
N PHE A 97 10.96 1.49 0.80
CA PHE A 97 11.50 0.44 -0.05
C PHE A 97 11.23 0.69 -1.53
N GLY A 98 10.61 1.82 -1.88
CA GLY A 98 10.49 2.28 -3.27
C GLY A 98 11.83 2.76 -3.84
N MET A 99 11.79 3.78 -4.69
CA MET A 99 12.99 4.30 -5.37
C MET A 99 14.10 4.74 -4.39
N THR A 100 13.74 5.22 -3.19
CA THR A 100 14.70 5.63 -2.14
C THR A 100 15.67 4.52 -1.74
N PHE A 101 15.25 3.25 -1.85
CA PHE A 101 16.08 2.10 -1.47
C PHE A 101 17.07 1.66 -2.57
N ASN A 102 17.01 2.25 -3.77
CA ASN A 102 17.84 1.85 -4.92
C ASN A 102 19.35 1.89 -4.63
N ALA A 103 19.84 2.86 -3.86
CA ALA A 103 21.26 2.91 -3.49
C ALA A 103 21.71 1.63 -2.74
N ARG A 104 20.85 1.09 -1.87
CA ARG A 104 21.11 -0.17 -1.17
C ARG A 104 20.98 -1.37 -2.09
N ARG A 105 20.06 -1.35 -3.05
CA ARG A 105 19.91 -2.42 -4.06
C ARG A 105 21.19 -2.61 -4.87
N LEU A 106 21.77 -1.51 -5.36
CA LEU A 106 23.04 -1.53 -6.10
C LEU A 106 24.18 -2.18 -5.30
N THR A 107 24.31 -1.85 -4.01
CA THR A 107 25.35 -2.44 -3.15
C THR A 107 25.17 -3.95 -2.92
N ARG A 108 23.96 -4.47 -3.16
CA ARG A 108 23.60 -5.88 -2.95
C ARG A 108 23.47 -6.67 -4.25
N GLY A 109 23.67 -6.02 -5.41
CA GLY A 109 23.46 -6.64 -6.72
C GLY A 109 21.99 -7.02 -6.98
N ILE A 110 21.05 -6.21 -6.47
CA ILE A 110 19.62 -6.33 -6.68
C ILE A 110 19.20 -5.27 -7.73
N PRO A 111 18.35 -5.60 -8.71
CA PRO A 111 17.83 -4.65 -9.69
C PRO A 111 17.20 -3.42 -9.06
N VAL A 112 17.53 -2.21 -9.54
CA VAL A 112 16.90 -0.97 -9.06
C VAL A 112 15.52 -0.75 -9.68
N ILE A 113 14.68 0.09 -9.05
CA ILE A 113 13.49 0.64 -9.71
C ILE A 113 13.95 1.78 -10.64
N PRO A 114 13.77 1.68 -11.98
CA PRO A 114 14.20 2.74 -12.89
C PRO A 114 13.42 4.05 -12.71
N ALA A 115 14.02 5.17 -13.12
CA ALA A 115 13.35 6.46 -13.12
C ALA A 115 12.13 6.47 -14.05
N GLY A 116 11.06 7.16 -13.65
CA GLY A 116 9.82 7.27 -14.42
C GLY A 116 8.87 6.07 -14.26
N TRP A 117 9.21 5.08 -13.44
CA TRP A 117 8.29 4.03 -13.02
C TRP A 117 7.31 4.57 -11.97
N HIS A 118 6.16 3.90 -11.87
CA HIS A 118 5.11 4.24 -10.93
C HIS A 118 4.66 2.99 -10.19
N ASN A 119 4.27 3.17 -8.93
CA ASN A 119 3.70 2.10 -8.13
C ASN A 119 2.23 1.93 -8.52
N THR A 120 1.85 0.72 -8.94
CA THR A 120 0.49 0.31 -9.30
C THR A 120 -0.18 -0.55 -8.24
N SER A 121 0.47 -0.78 -7.09
CA SER A 121 -0.14 -1.51 -5.98
C SER A 121 -1.41 -0.84 -5.51
N SER A 122 -2.42 -1.67 -5.24
CA SER A 122 -3.61 -1.20 -4.53
C SER A 122 -3.34 -1.11 -3.04
N TYR A 123 -3.80 -0.02 -2.41
CA TYR A 123 -3.53 0.27 -1.01
C TYR A 123 -4.25 -0.73 -0.09
N GLY A 124 -3.48 -1.62 0.54
CA GLY A 124 -4.01 -2.62 1.47
C GLY A 124 -3.29 -3.97 1.40
N PHE A 125 -2.48 -4.20 0.38
CA PHE A 125 -1.66 -5.40 0.24
C PHE A 125 -0.25 -5.15 0.77
N PHE A 126 0.38 -6.20 1.30
CA PHE A 126 1.77 -6.19 1.76
C PHE A 126 2.74 -6.19 0.56
N GLU A 127 2.53 -5.28 -0.40
CA GLU A 127 3.30 -5.24 -1.62
C GLU A 127 3.50 -3.82 -2.19
N ALA A 128 4.53 -3.66 -3.00
CA ALA A 128 4.75 -2.53 -3.90
C ALA A 128 5.06 -3.06 -5.30
N ASP A 129 4.19 -2.78 -6.26
CA ASP A 129 4.24 -3.24 -7.65
C ASP A 129 4.64 -2.05 -8.52
N TRP A 130 5.89 -2.00 -8.95
CA TRP A 130 6.43 -0.91 -9.73
C TRP A 130 6.45 -1.30 -11.20
N LYS A 131 5.88 -0.44 -12.04
CA LYS A 131 5.79 -0.66 -13.50
C LYS A 131 6.19 0.57 -14.31
N PRO A 132 6.73 0.39 -15.51
CA PRO A 132 6.93 1.47 -16.46
C PRO A 132 5.57 1.93 -17.01
N LYS A 133 5.48 3.21 -17.41
CA LYS A 133 4.26 3.77 -18.02
C LYS A 133 3.82 3.03 -19.29
N ASN A 134 4.80 2.56 -20.07
CA ASN A 134 4.59 1.83 -21.31
C ASN A 134 5.24 0.45 -21.19
N LYS A 135 4.67 -0.55 -21.87
CA LYS A 135 5.36 -1.85 -22.01
C LYS A 135 6.69 -1.65 -22.72
N VAL A 136 7.75 -2.20 -22.15
CA VAL A 136 9.12 -2.11 -22.68
C VAL A 136 9.74 -3.50 -22.74
N THR A 137 10.57 -3.75 -23.75
CA THR A 137 11.54 -4.85 -23.72
C THR A 137 12.62 -4.50 -22.71
N GLY A 138 12.99 -5.43 -21.84
CA GLY A 138 13.88 -5.22 -20.70
C GLY A 138 13.12 -5.34 -19.38
N HIS A 139 13.58 -4.62 -18.35
CA HIS A 139 12.94 -4.63 -17.03
C HIS A 139 11.51 -4.07 -17.16
N GLY A 140 10.50 -4.88 -16.81
CA GLY A 140 9.09 -4.58 -17.05
C GLY A 140 8.24 -4.51 -15.79
N GLU A 141 8.66 -5.15 -14.70
CA GLU A 141 7.95 -5.14 -13.41
C GLU A 141 8.94 -5.39 -12.28
N LYS A 142 8.75 -4.68 -11.17
CA LYS A 142 9.39 -4.97 -9.89
C LYS A 142 8.32 -5.07 -8.81
N LEU A 143 8.22 -6.23 -8.20
CA LEU A 143 7.30 -6.50 -7.11
C LEU A 143 8.07 -6.68 -5.81
N ILE A 144 7.72 -5.90 -4.79
CA ILE A 144 8.33 -5.94 -3.46
C ILE A 144 7.27 -6.43 -2.50
N PHE A 145 7.49 -7.54 -1.80
CA PHE A 145 6.60 -8.00 -0.75
C PHE A 145 7.12 -7.64 0.63
N PHE A 146 6.20 -7.21 1.49
CA PHE A 146 6.48 -6.80 2.85
C PHE A 146 6.03 -7.86 3.85
N THR A 147 6.75 -7.93 4.97
CA THR A 147 6.31 -8.69 6.12
C THR A 147 5.36 -7.86 7.00
N ASN A 148 4.63 -8.51 7.91
CA ASN A 148 3.73 -7.84 8.87
C ASN A 148 4.45 -6.85 9.79
N ASP A 149 5.76 -7.03 10.01
CA ASP A 149 6.64 -6.13 10.76
C ASP A 149 7.29 -5.05 9.88
N TYR A 150 6.76 -4.82 8.67
CA TYR A 150 7.16 -3.73 7.79
C TYR A 150 8.62 -3.85 7.30
N GLY A 151 9.12 -5.08 7.22
CA GLY A 151 10.35 -5.46 6.53
C GLY A 151 10.06 -5.90 5.10
N VAL A 152 11.10 -6.11 4.29
CA VAL A 152 10.97 -6.73 2.96
C VAL A 152 11.13 -8.23 3.11
N GLU A 153 10.17 -8.99 2.61
CA GLU A 153 10.23 -10.45 2.56
C GLU A 153 11.01 -10.90 1.32
N PHE A 154 10.58 -10.44 0.15
CA PHE A 154 11.24 -10.69 -1.11
C PHE A 154 10.98 -9.58 -2.13
N GLU A 155 11.86 -9.49 -3.12
CA GLU A 155 11.70 -8.68 -4.31
C GLU A 155 11.76 -9.59 -5.54
N ARG A 156 10.87 -9.37 -6.51
CA ARG A 156 10.87 -10.02 -7.81
C ARG A 156 11.02 -8.97 -8.89
N ASP A 157 11.92 -9.21 -9.83
CA ASP A 157 12.16 -8.36 -10.99
C ASP A 157 11.93 -9.17 -12.26
N ASP A 158 10.97 -8.75 -13.07
CA ASP A 158 10.57 -9.46 -14.28
C ASP A 158 11.02 -8.68 -15.52
N TYR A 159 11.77 -9.37 -16.38
CA TYR A 159 12.34 -8.87 -17.61
C TYR A 159 11.66 -9.51 -18.80
N THR A 160 11.06 -8.69 -19.67
CA THR A 160 10.54 -9.15 -20.96
C THR A 160 11.67 -9.15 -21.98
N ILE A 161 11.89 -10.30 -22.63
CA ILE A 161 12.92 -10.47 -23.65
C ILE A 161 12.24 -10.67 -25.01
N ASN A 162 12.93 -10.30 -26.08
CA ASN A 162 12.44 -10.52 -27.44
C ASN A 162 12.05 -12.00 -27.66
N PRO A 163 10.84 -12.27 -28.17
CA PRO A 163 10.36 -13.63 -28.38
C PRO A 163 11.33 -14.48 -29.19
N LYS A 164 11.55 -15.72 -28.77
CA LYS A 164 12.35 -16.68 -29.52
C LYS A 164 11.42 -17.49 -30.41
N GLN A 165 11.55 -17.35 -31.74
CA GLN A 165 10.69 -18.04 -32.72
C GLN A 165 9.19 -17.81 -32.48
N GLY A 166 8.81 -16.59 -32.05
CA GLY A 166 7.43 -16.23 -31.73
C GLY A 166 6.95 -16.67 -30.35
N VAL A 167 7.76 -17.39 -29.57
CA VAL A 167 7.41 -17.81 -28.20
C VAL A 167 7.82 -16.72 -27.20
N PRO A 168 6.92 -16.29 -26.30
CA PRO A 168 7.25 -15.32 -25.25
C PRO A 168 8.40 -15.79 -24.37
N THR A 169 9.29 -14.86 -24.03
CA THR A 169 10.47 -15.14 -23.21
C THR A 169 10.62 -14.11 -22.12
N ALA A 170 10.96 -14.56 -20.91
CA ALA A 170 11.18 -13.70 -19.77
C ALA A 170 12.31 -14.21 -18.88
N ILE A 171 12.93 -13.30 -18.12
CA ILE A 171 13.77 -13.63 -16.98
C ILE A 171 13.12 -13.05 -15.74
N SER A 172 13.01 -13.84 -14.67
CA SER A 172 12.60 -13.39 -13.36
C SER A 172 13.77 -13.51 -12.39
N ILE A 173 14.10 -12.42 -11.69
CA ILE A 173 15.11 -12.39 -10.64
C ILE A 173 14.38 -12.27 -9.32
N LEU A 174 14.48 -13.29 -8.48
CA LEU A 174 13.86 -13.30 -7.16
C LEU A 174 14.95 -13.14 -6.08
N THR A 175 14.85 -12.06 -5.31
CA THR A 175 15.67 -11.81 -4.13
C THR A 175 14.86 -12.08 -2.87
N LYS A 176 15.24 -13.07 -2.06
CA LYS A 176 14.65 -13.29 -0.73
C LYS A 176 15.58 -12.75 0.34
N PHE A 177 15.06 -11.91 1.22
CA PHE A 177 15.84 -11.30 2.28
C PHE A 177 15.88 -12.22 3.50
N ALA A 178 17.07 -12.41 4.07
CA ALA A 178 17.20 -13.24 5.25
C ALA A 178 16.61 -12.54 6.48
N LYS A 179 15.86 -13.29 7.29
CA LYS A 179 15.46 -12.85 8.62
C LYS A 179 16.59 -13.17 9.62
N GLY A 180 17.08 -12.16 10.33
CA GLY A 180 18.13 -12.32 11.34
C GLY A 180 19.54 -12.44 10.75
N LYS A 181 20.29 -13.49 11.14
CA LYS A 181 21.71 -13.67 10.79
C LYS A 181 21.97 -14.44 9.47
N GLY A 182 20.92 -14.76 8.71
CA GLY A 182 21.05 -15.48 7.44
C GLY A 182 21.63 -14.60 6.32
N LYS A 183 21.89 -15.19 5.15
CA LYS A 183 22.27 -14.47 3.93
C LYS A 183 21.09 -14.35 2.98
N ASP A 184 20.96 -13.19 2.36
CA ASP A 184 20.01 -12.95 1.27
C ASP A 184 20.27 -13.95 0.13
N THR A 185 19.21 -14.41 -0.54
CA THR A 185 19.33 -15.32 -1.69
C THR A 185 18.80 -14.65 -2.94
N ILE A 186 19.52 -14.81 -4.05
CA ILE A 186 19.13 -14.30 -5.37
C ILE A 186 19.07 -15.49 -6.32
N SER A 187 17.90 -15.73 -6.91
CA SER A 187 17.65 -16.80 -7.87
C SER A 187 17.19 -16.23 -9.20
N PHE A 188 17.64 -16.84 -10.30
CA PHE A 188 17.32 -16.44 -11.66
C PHE A 188 16.51 -17.53 -12.33
N LEU A 189 15.37 -17.16 -12.89
CA LEU A 189 14.47 -18.05 -13.62
C LEU A 189 14.37 -17.55 -15.06
N TYR A 190 14.45 -18.46 -16.02
CA TYR A 190 14.21 -18.20 -17.43
C TYR A 190 12.94 -18.91 -17.87
N SER A 191 12.04 -18.16 -18.48
CA SER A 191 10.76 -18.67 -18.99
C SER A 191 10.74 -18.60 -20.52
N LEU A 192 10.33 -19.68 -21.16
CA LEU A 192 10.10 -19.81 -22.60
C LEU A 192 8.70 -20.42 -22.81
N GLY A 193 7.73 -19.58 -23.14
CA GLY A 193 6.32 -19.97 -23.10
C GLY A 193 5.93 -20.40 -21.69
N ASP A 194 5.37 -21.61 -21.57
CA ASP A 194 4.92 -22.16 -20.28
C ASP A 194 6.05 -22.86 -19.49
N SER A 195 7.22 -23.04 -20.09
CA SER A 195 8.36 -23.72 -19.47
C SER A 195 9.22 -22.72 -18.70
N THR A 196 9.51 -23.01 -17.43
CA THR A 196 10.40 -22.19 -16.59
C THR A 196 11.53 -23.03 -16.01
N HIS A 197 12.76 -22.51 -16.10
CA HIS A 197 13.96 -23.19 -15.63
C HIS A 197 14.83 -22.26 -14.80
N ALA A 198 15.45 -22.81 -13.75
CA ALA A 198 16.48 -22.08 -13.01
C ALA A 198 17.74 -21.93 -13.87
N ILE A 199 18.31 -20.74 -13.88
CA ILE A 199 19.55 -20.41 -14.58
C ILE A 199 20.55 -19.77 -13.61
N THR A 200 21.82 -19.76 -13.98
CA THR A 200 22.84 -19.03 -13.23
C THR A 200 22.82 -17.55 -13.58
N ARG A 201 23.40 -16.71 -12.70
CA ARG A 201 23.60 -15.27 -12.98
C ARG A 201 24.36 -15.05 -14.28
N GLN A 202 25.40 -15.86 -14.54
CA GLN A 202 26.20 -15.76 -15.76
C GLN A 202 25.37 -16.05 -17.03
N GLN A 203 24.45 -17.02 -16.96
CA GLN A 203 23.51 -17.30 -18.06
C GLN A 203 22.55 -16.13 -18.27
N ALA A 204 22.01 -15.56 -17.20
CA ALA A 204 21.14 -14.38 -17.26
C ALA A 204 21.88 -13.18 -17.90
N ASP A 205 23.10 -12.89 -17.44
CA ASP A 205 23.95 -11.81 -17.97
C ASP A 205 24.24 -11.99 -19.47
N SER A 206 24.45 -13.23 -19.91
CA SER A 206 24.67 -13.56 -21.32
C SER A 206 23.41 -13.30 -22.16
N ILE A 207 22.23 -13.66 -21.63
CA ILE A 207 20.94 -13.42 -22.29
C ILE A 207 20.66 -11.92 -22.39
N PHE A 208 20.89 -11.15 -21.32
CA PHE A 208 20.72 -9.70 -21.34
C PHE A 208 21.65 -9.03 -22.36
N SER A 209 22.91 -9.45 -22.42
CA SER A 209 23.88 -8.94 -23.39
C SER A 209 23.45 -9.23 -24.83
N ALA A 210 23.02 -10.47 -25.12
CA ALA A 210 22.52 -10.86 -26.44
C ALA A 210 21.25 -10.09 -26.84
N GLY A 211 20.36 -9.84 -25.88
CA GLY A 211 19.13 -9.08 -26.07
C GLY A 211 19.31 -7.56 -26.10
N LYS A 212 20.53 -7.04 -25.88
CA LYS A 212 20.82 -5.61 -25.68
C LYS A 212 19.96 -4.98 -24.57
N ILE A 213 19.68 -5.75 -23.51
CA ILE A 213 18.93 -5.30 -22.34
C ILE A 213 19.92 -4.71 -21.34
N ALA A 214 19.67 -3.48 -20.90
CA ALA A 214 20.48 -2.83 -19.88
C ALA A 214 20.33 -3.54 -18.53
N LYS A 215 21.46 -3.80 -17.87
CA LYS A 215 21.48 -4.30 -16.50
C LYS A 215 21.38 -3.13 -15.52
N ASP A 216 20.69 -3.35 -14.42
CA ASP A 216 20.42 -2.35 -13.39
C ASP A 216 20.74 -2.88 -11.98
N TYR A 217 21.59 -3.90 -11.91
CA TYR A 217 22.10 -4.58 -10.70
C TYR A 217 23.59 -4.90 -10.77
#